data_AF-A0A4Q5UME4-F1
#
_entry.id   AF-A0A4Q5UME4-F1
#
_cell.length_a   1.000
_cell.length_b   1.000
_cell.length_c   1.000
_cell.angle_alpha   90.00
_cell.angle_beta   90.00
_cell.angle_gamma   90.00
#
_symmetry.space_group_name_H-M   'P 1'
#
loop_
_entity.id
_entity.type
_entity.pdbx_description
1 polymer ?
#
loop_
_entity_poly.entity_id
_entity_poly.type
_entity_poly.pdbx_seq_one_letter_code
_entity_poly.pdbx_strand_id
1 'polypeptide(L)'
;MKKVLFSVFILIISTTAHSQNKYKVSLIGFYNLENLYDTVNNAMVDDEEFLPNSERRYNSRIYKDKLERLSTVISQMGTDVNPDGLAILG
;
A
#
# COMPACT_ATOMS: atom_id res chain seq x y z
N MET A 1 -3.94 59.24 -6.66
CA MET A 1 -5.05 58.29 -6.91
C MET A 1 -4.70 57.24 -7.96
N LYS A 2 -4.30 57.60 -9.19
CA LYS A 2 -3.97 56.62 -10.26
C LYS A 2 -2.88 55.59 -9.88
N LYS A 3 -1.82 56.02 -9.18
CA LYS A 3 -0.73 55.12 -8.70
C LYS A 3 -1.23 54.11 -7.65
N VAL A 4 -2.10 54.55 -6.74
CA VAL A 4 -2.72 53.68 -5.72
C VAL A 4 -3.66 52.66 -6.39
N LEU A 5 -4.46 53.10 -7.36
CA LEU A 5 -5.31 52.21 -8.15
C LEU A 5 -4.48 51.15 -8.89
N PHE A 6 -3.35 51.55 -9.46
CA PHE A 6 -2.44 50.65 -10.18
C PHE A 6 -1.77 49.64 -9.24
N SER A 7 -1.35 50.06 -8.03
CA SER A 7 -0.80 49.14 -7.03
C SER A 7 -1.84 48.14 -6.52
N VAL A 8 -3.09 48.57 -6.31
CA VAL A 8 -4.20 47.68 -5.94
C VAL A 8 -4.48 46.68 -7.07
N PHE A 9 -4.46 47.12 -8.32
CA PHE A 9 -4.65 46.27 -9.49
C PHE A 9 -3.58 45.18 -9.61
N ILE A 10 -2.30 45.53 -9.39
CA ILE A 10 -1.20 44.55 -9.37
C ILE A 10 -1.40 43.53 -8.23
N LEU A 11 -1.78 43.98 -7.03
CA LEU A 11 -1.98 43.09 -5.88
C LEU A 11 -3.09 42.06 -6.12
N ILE A 12 -4.16 42.43 -6.83
CA ILE A 12 -5.26 41.53 -7.21
C ILE A 12 -4.80 40.48 -8.24
N ILE A 13 -3.92 40.85 -9.17
CA ILE A 13 -3.40 39.90 -10.17
C ILE A 13 -2.51 38.85 -9.51
N SER A 14 -1.68 39.26 -8.54
CA SER A 14 -0.76 38.37 -7.83
C SER A 14 -1.45 37.21 -7.08
N THR A 15 -2.68 37.40 -6.60
CA THR A 15 -3.41 36.35 -5.85
C THR A 15 -4.06 35.31 -6.75
N THR A 16 -4.10 35.54 -8.07
CA THR A 16 -4.72 34.61 -9.03
C THR A 16 -3.74 33.62 -9.66
N ALA A 17 -2.43 33.81 -9.45
CA ALA A 17 -1.40 32.93 -9.99
C ALA A 17 -1.33 31.59 -9.22
N HIS A 18 -2.04 30.56 -9.71
CA HIS A 18 -1.96 29.19 -9.20
C HIS A 18 -1.17 28.32 -10.19
N SER A 19 0.15 28.20 -10.00
CA SER A 19 1.06 27.45 -10.89
C SER A 19 1.36 26.00 -10.44
N GLN A 20 0.63 25.46 -9.47
CA GLN A 20 0.93 24.11 -8.95
C GLN A 20 0.12 23.05 -9.70
N ASN A 21 0.81 22.19 -10.44
CA ASN A 21 0.22 20.98 -11.03
C ASN A 21 -0.26 20.07 -9.90
N LYS A 22 -1.57 19.93 -9.74
CA LYS A 22 -2.18 18.93 -8.84
C LYS A 22 -2.20 17.59 -9.55
N TYR A 23 -1.42 16.64 -9.07
CA TYR A 23 -1.45 15.25 -9.54
C TYR A 23 -2.15 14.37 -8.52
N LYS A 24 -2.84 13.34 -8.99
CA LYS A 24 -3.31 12.24 -8.14
C LYS A 24 -2.29 11.12 -8.25
N VAL A 25 -1.71 10.72 -7.12
CA VAL A 25 -0.76 9.62 -7.07
C VAL A 25 -1.53 8.31 -7.00
N SER A 26 -1.21 7.35 -7.87
CA SER A 26 -1.69 5.97 -7.79
C SER A 26 -0.48 5.08 -7.61
N LEU A 27 -0.56 4.13 -6.68
CA LEU A 27 0.56 3.27 -6.31
C LEU A 27 0.37 1.86 -6.87
N ILE A 28 1.43 1.30 -7.44
CA ILE A 28 1.50 -0.09 -7.90
C ILE A 28 2.66 -0.74 -7.16
N GLY A 29 2.39 -1.85 -6.49
CA GLY A 29 3.39 -2.57 -5.70
C GLY A 29 3.40 -4.05 -6.05
N PHE A 30 4.54 -4.69 -5.77
CA PHE A 30 4.71 -6.12 -5.89
C PHE A 30 5.22 -6.67 -4.57
N TYR A 31 4.62 -7.75 -4.08
CA TYR A 31 5.03 -8.35 -2.81
C TYR A 31 4.96 -9.87 -2.87
N ASN A 32 6.14 -10.51 -2.84
CA ASN A 32 6.24 -11.97 -2.79
C ASN A 32 5.81 -12.48 -1.42
N LEU A 33 4.85 -13.41 -1.38
CA LEU A 33 4.33 -14.03 -0.15
C LEU A 33 5.12 -15.29 0.27
N GLU A 34 6.19 -15.61 -0.47
CA GLU A 34 6.91 -16.88 -0.41
C GLU A 34 5.95 -18.07 -0.66
N ASN A 35 6.24 -19.25 -0.11
CA ASN A 35 5.31 -20.37 -0.10
C ASN A 35 4.17 -20.11 0.89
N LEU A 36 3.00 -19.72 0.40
CA LEU A 36 1.78 -19.53 1.19
C LEU A 36 0.90 -20.78 1.14
N TYR A 37 1.32 -21.82 1.86
CA TYR A 37 0.55 -23.05 2.02
C TYR A 37 -0.46 -22.93 3.17
N ASP A 38 -1.56 -23.64 3.04
CA ASP A 38 -2.50 -23.85 4.13
C ASP A 38 -2.06 -25.03 5.01
N THR A 39 -2.95 -25.54 5.87
CA THR A 39 -2.64 -26.63 6.80
C THR A 39 -3.25 -27.97 6.36
N VAL A 40 -3.64 -28.11 5.10
CA VAL A 40 -4.33 -29.26 4.52
C VAL A 40 -3.39 -29.96 3.54
N ASN A 41 -3.13 -31.24 3.79
CA ASN A 41 -2.23 -32.03 2.95
C ASN A 41 -2.75 -32.12 1.51
N ASN A 42 -1.90 -31.76 0.56
CA ASN A 42 -2.17 -31.91 -0.86
C ASN A 42 -1.10 -32.79 -1.52
N ALA A 43 -1.45 -34.02 -1.88
CA ALA A 43 -0.53 -34.99 -2.49
C ALA A 43 0.06 -34.57 -3.86
N MET A 44 -0.39 -33.46 -4.46
CA MET A 44 0.18 -32.90 -5.70
C MET A 44 1.13 -31.72 -5.45
N VAL A 45 1.34 -31.33 -4.20
CA VAL A 45 2.17 -30.19 -3.78
C VAL A 45 3.17 -30.67 -2.73
N ASP A 46 4.37 -30.10 -2.74
CA ASP A 46 5.41 -30.33 -1.73
C ASP A 46 5.14 -29.41 -0.52
N ASP A 47 4.16 -29.79 0.31
CA ASP A 47 3.67 -29.02 1.47
C ASP A 47 3.71 -29.79 2.81
N GLU A 48 4.31 -30.97 2.85
CA GLU A 48 4.30 -31.86 4.02
C GLU A 48 4.92 -31.21 5.27
N GLU A 49 5.89 -30.30 5.08
CA GLU A 49 6.47 -29.50 6.15
C GLU A 49 5.48 -28.50 6.79
N PHE A 50 4.41 -28.14 6.09
CA PHE A 50 3.41 -27.15 6.48
C PHE A 50 2.13 -27.80 7.05
N LEU A 51 2.24 -29.03 7.53
CA LEU A 51 1.14 -29.75 8.18
C LEU A 51 1.19 -29.69 9.71
N PRO A 52 0.04 -29.82 10.41
CA PRO A 52 0.01 -29.82 11.88
C PRO A 52 0.83 -30.95 12.51
N ASN A 53 0.98 -32.07 11.81
CA ASN A 53 1.72 -33.25 12.23
C ASN A 53 3.18 -33.25 11.77
N SER A 54 3.63 -32.22 11.03
CA SER A 54 5.01 -32.10 10.59
C SER A 54 5.95 -31.75 11.75
N GLU A 55 7.26 -31.81 11.52
CA GLU A 55 8.26 -31.36 12.50
C GLU A 55 8.06 -29.88 12.88
N ARG A 56 7.58 -29.06 11.94
CA ARG A 56 7.32 -27.62 12.16
C ARG A 56 6.02 -27.37 12.93
N ARG A 57 5.19 -28.41 13.12
CA ARG A 57 3.87 -28.33 13.77
C ARG A 57 3.02 -27.18 13.21
N TYR A 58 3.08 -27.00 11.90
CA TYR A 58 2.46 -25.87 11.22
C TYR A 58 0.94 -26.01 11.26
N ASN A 59 0.33 -25.31 12.21
CA ASN A 59 -1.09 -25.42 12.53
C ASN A 59 -1.84 -24.13 12.18
N SER A 60 -3.17 -24.15 12.31
CA SER A 60 -4.02 -23.03 11.88
C SER A 60 -3.71 -21.72 12.60
N ARG A 61 -3.12 -21.75 13.80
CA ARG A 61 -2.67 -20.52 14.49
C ARG A 61 -1.48 -19.89 13.76
N ILE A 62 -0.48 -20.70 13.37
CA ILE A 62 0.71 -20.24 12.65
C ILE A 62 0.33 -19.73 11.26
N TYR A 63 -0.56 -20.45 10.56
CA TYR A 63 -1.08 -20.00 9.27
C TYR A 63 -1.79 -18.64 9.37
N LYS A 64 -2.67 -18.47 10.35
CA LYS A 64 -3.37 -17.19 10.58
C LYS A 64 -2.42 -16.05 10.96
N ASP A 65 -1.43 -16.31 11.81
CA ASP A 65 -0.39 -15.34 12.16
C ASP A 65 0.43 -14.92 10.92
N LYS A 66 0.74 -15.86 10.01
CA LYS A 66 1.38 -15.54 8.73
C LYS A 66 0.49 -14.62 7.88
N LEU A 67 -0.79 -14.94 7.71
CA LEU A 67 -1.74 -14.10 6.96
C LEU A 67 -1.87 -12.69 7.56
N GLU A 68 -1.96 -12.60 8.89
CA GLU A 68 -2.06 -11.32 9.60
C GLU A 68 -0.82 -10.46 9.37
N ARG A 69 0.39 -11.04 9.47
CA ARG A 69 1.64 -10.32 9.21
C ARG A 69 1.77 -9.85 7.77
N LEU A 70 1.47 -10.72 6.80
CA LEU A 70 1.52 -10.39 5.37
C LEU A 70 0.52 -9.27 5.03
N SER A 71 -0.73 -9.40 5.47
CA SER A 71 -1.76 -8.38 5.25
C SER A 71 -1.45 -7.05 5.93
N THR A 72 -0.86 -7.08 7.14
CA THR A 72 -0.41 -5.88 7.85
C THR A 72 0.63 -5.11 7.02
N VAL A 73 1.65 -5.80 6.52
CA VAL A 73 2.68 -5.18 5.66
C VAL A 73 2.05 -4.59 4.40
N ILE A 74 1.24 -5.37 3.69
CA ILE A 74 0.56 -4.92 2.46
C ILE A 74 -0.28 -3.66 2.72
N SER A 75 -1.05 -3.64 3.81
CA SER A 75 -1.92 -2.50 4.16
C SER A 75 -1.16 -1.20 4.48
N GLN A 76 0.11 -1.31 4.85
CA GLN A 76 0.97 -0.17 5.18
C GLN A 76 1.79 0.32 3.98
N MET A 77 1.81 -0.43 2.87
CA MET A 77 2.64 -0.09 1.71
C MET A 77 2.15 1.22 1.06
N GLY A 78 3.02 2.22 1.09
CA GLY A 78 2.81 3.49 0.40
C GLY A 78 1.78 4.42 1.03
N THR A 79 1.31 4.14 2.25
CA THR A 79 0.33 4.97 2.96
C THR A 79 0.87 6.37 3.32
N ASP A 80 2.18 6.52 3.36
CA ASP A 80 2.89 7.80 3.52
C ASP A 80 2.87 8.66 2.23
N VAL A 81 2.67 8.04 1.08
CA VAL A 81 2.59 8.70 -0.24
C VAL A 81 1.14 8.93 -0.68
N ASN A 82 0.28 7.92 -0.51
CA ASN A 82 -1.17 8.02 -0.73
C ASN A 82 -1.88 7.28 0.42
N PRO A 83 -2.77 7.95 1.19
CA PRO A 83 -3.47 7.30 2.31
C PRO A 83 -4.33 6.09 1.92
N ASP A 84 -4.71 5.97 0.65
CA ASP A 84 -5.44 4.79 0.13
C ASP A 84 -4.52 3.57 -0.07
N GLY A 85 -3.20 3.75 -0.01
CA GLY A 85 -2.19 2.70 -0.20
C GLY A 85 -2.03 2.27 -1.66
N LEU A 86 -1.69 0.99 -1.86
CA LEU A 86 -1.54 0.40 -3.19
C LEU A 86 -2.89 0.32 -3.92
N ALA A 87 -2.96 0.91 -5.12
CA ALA A 87 -4.11 0.77 -6.01
C ALA A 87 -4.08 -0.58 -6.75
N ILE A 88 -2.88 -1.11 -7.00
CA ILE A 88 -2.66 -2.43 -7.60
C ILE A 88 -1.55 -3.13 -6.82
N LEU A 89 -1.81 -4.38 -6.42
CA LEU A 89 -0.83 -5.29 -5.84
C LEU A 89 -0.63 -6.47 -6.80
N GLY A 90 0.63 -6.83 -7.04
CA GLY A 90 1.04 -8.04 -7.74
C GLY A 90 2.02 -8.88 -6.95
#